data_AF-A0A2S1QEW5-F1
#
_entry.id   AF-A0A2S1QEW5-F1
#
_cell.length_a   1.000
_cell.length_b   1.000
_cell.length_c   1.000
_cell.angle_alpha   90.00
_cell.angle_beta   90.00
_cell.angle_gamma   90.00
#
_symmetry.space_group_name_H-M   'P 1'
#
loop_
_entity.id
_entity.type
_entity.pdbx_description
1 polymer ?
#
loop_
_entity_poly.entity_id
_entity_poly.type
_entity_poly.pdbx_seq_one_letter_code
_entity_poly.pdbx_strand_id
1 'polypeptide(L)'
;MKNLLIHKNKNLFFSLGIYLFIFFVVPFLYHLANPQAFIVQFQGTRDFSSLIYLFILFVIILISYNLTSFKLPRITLPTIMFNSKLVAALLLVFLVISIYFYINFSFKFRHTGEGLTAAGNDIIVLSLLKIFFKAYLFISLIYYIKSKIILGKWYVYIVIAASFWLSKSASSDIPIILVSLLFGVKKPNLLIQNTSKLNFKLKIFNNLFFRLILILLLGFGIIFMGFANKIGFEKAQEIFFSEAGLPKVFNSTTLRLSTHYASNFGAYKAYEEGSYTITDALSGTWNNMYSRAAYLFSGQAVERDRVWSINRANYLNLFNDNYGEKTGASPGLFASIYYTNNLTIGLILISLYIVGVIKVLKVSLQLNTLKFNLAGYIICALYLMPLFESPFDNINIFNTSFVYLYFTIIPLLKINNDKSLKITSVRNRAQGKLHKI
;
A
#
# COMPACT_ATOMS: atom_id res chain seq x y z
N MET A 1 -27.52 -11.63 -21.83
CA MET A 1 -26.23 -11.34 -21.13
C MET A 1 -25.58 -10.01 -21.55
N LYS A 2 -26.35 -8.94 -21.82
CA LYS A 2 -25.80 -7.62 -22.21
C LYS A 2 -25.86 -6.64 -21.03
N ASN A 3 -24.83 -6.66 -20.19
CA ASN A 3 -24.39 -5.55 -19.33
C ASN A 3 -23.18 -6.06 -18.52
N LEU A 4 -21.99 -6.01 -19.12
CA LEU A 4 -20.76 -6.31 -18.41
C LEU A 4 -20.66 -5.44 -17.14
N LEU A 5 -20.57 -6.11 -15.99
CA LEU A 5 -20.55 -5.55 -14.63
C LEU A 5 -19.42 -4.52 -14.37
N ILE A 6 -18.45 -4.43 -15.28
CA ILE A 6 -17.34 -3.46 -15.23
C ILE A 6 -17.85 -2.01 -15.24
N HIS A 7 -19.05 -1.74 -15.77
CA HIS A 7 -19.56 -0.37 -15.85
C HIS A 7 -19.84 0.32 -14.51
N LYS A 8 -19.97 -0.40 -13.38
CA LYS A 8 -20.45 0.18 -12.10
C LYS A 8 -19.36 0.57 -11.09
N ASN A 9 -18.15 0.01 -11.13
CA ASN A 9 -17.07 0.41 -10.21
C ASN A 9 -15.75 0.63 -10.96
N LYS A 10 -15.69 1.78 -11.63
CA LYS A 10 -14.48 2.24 -12.34
C LYS A 10 -13.32 2.51 -11.37
N ASN A 11 -13.59 2.95 -10.14
CA ASN A 11 -12.53 3.45 -9.28
C ASN A 11 -11.55 2.39 -8.79
N LEU A 12 -12.06 1.22 -8.37
CA LEU A 12 -11.20 0.10 -7.99
C LEU A 12 -10.37 -0.37 -9.19
N PHE A 13 -11.02 -0.58 -10.34
CA PHE A 13 -10.36 -1.08 -11.54
C PHE A 13 -9.26 -0.12 -12.04
N PHE A 14 -9.53 1.20 -12.09
CA PHE A 14 -8.51 2.19 -12.48
C PHE A 14 -7.36 2.26 -11.47
N SER A 15 -7.64 2.18 -10.17
CA SER A 15 -6.58 2.20 -9.14
C SER A 15 -5.69 0.95 -9.22
N LEU A 16 -6.30 -0.23 -9.43
CA LEU A 16 -5.55 -1.47 -9.65
C LEU A 16 -4.79 -1.44 -10.98
N GLY A 17 -5.38 -0.87 -12.03
CA GLY A 17 -4.71 -0.67 -13.32
C GLY A 17 -3.47 0.21 -13.19
N ILE A 18 -3.55 1.31 -12.43
CA ILE A 18 -2.39 2.17 -12.13
C ILE A 18 -1.33 1.42 -11.31
N TYR A 19 -1.75 0.64 -10.31
CA TYR A 19 -0.83 -0.22 -9.56
C TYR A 19 -0.10 -1.21 -10.49
N LEU A 20 -0.83 -1.98 -11.29
CA LEU A 20 -0.25 -2.95 -12.22
C LEU A 20 0.65 -2.28 -13.26
N PHE A 21 0.25 -1.12 -13.77
CA PHE A 21 1.04 -0.35 -14.73
C PHE A 21 2.38 0.10 -14.13
N ILE A 22 2.37 0.72 -12.95
CA ILE A 22 3.58 1.26 -12.30
C ILE A 22 4.53 0.15 -11.85
N PHE A 23 4.02 -0.92 -11.23
CA PHE A 23 4.86 -1.94 -10.59
C PHE A 23 5.23 -3.10 -11.49
N PHE A 24 4.57 -3.26 -12.65
CA PHE A 24 4.86 -4.37 -13.56
C PHE A 24 5.10 -3.94 -15.00
N VAL A 25 4.26 -3.07 -15.59
CA VAL A 25 4.42 -2.67 -17.01
C VAL A 25 5.64 -1.77 -17.21
N VAL A 26 5.78 -0.71 -16.41
CA VAL A 26 6.93 0.21 -16.51
C VAL A 26 8.27 -0.52 -16.32
N PRO A 27 8.45 -1.35 -15.26
CA PRO A 27 9.70 -2.07 -15.08
C PRO A 27 9.94 -3.13 -16.15
N PHE A 28 8.89 -3.77 -16.67
CA PHE A 28 9.03 -4.71 -17.78
C PHE A 28 9.53 -4.04 -19.06
N LEU A 29 8.94 -2.90 -19.46
CA LEU A 29 9.41 -2.15 -20.63
C LEU A 29 10.85 -1.69 -20.46
N TYR A 30 11.23 -1.30 -19.24
CA TYR A 30 12.62 -0.97 -18.92
C TYR A 30 13.55 -2.18 -19.01
N HIS A 31 13.10 -3.36 -18.59
CA HIS A 31 13.84 -4.62 -18.71
C HIS A 31 14.13 -4.97 -20.17
N LEU A 32 13.13 -4.83 -21.04
CA LEU A 32 13.31 -5.05 -22.48
C LEU A 32 14.39 -4.14 -23.08
N ALA A 33 14.43 -2.88 -22.65
CA ALA A 33 15.43 -1.92 -23.12
C ALA A 33 16.81 -2.10 -22.45
N ASN A 34 16.88 -2.62 -21.22
CA ASN A 34 18.09 -2.69 -20.41
C ASN A 34 18.26 -4.06 -19.72
N PRO A 35 18.40 -5.16 -20.48
CA PRO A 35 18.48 -6.51 -19.91
C PRO A 35 19.65 -6.69 -18.94
N GLN A 36 20.79 -6.04 -19.20
CA GLN A 36 21.97 -6.14 -18.34
C GLN A 36 21.75 -5.58 -16.94
N ALA A 37 21.00 -4.47 -16.81
CA ALA A 37 20.71 -3.88 -15.50
C ALA A 37 19.92 -4.85 -14.60
N PHE A 38 19.08 -5.70 -15.19
CA PHE A 38 18.31 -6.72 -14.46
C PHE A 38 19.16 -7.93 -14.10
N ILE A 39 19.98 -8.42 -15.02
CA ILE A 39 20.88 -9.56 -14.77
C ILE A 39 21.85 -9.25 -13.62
N VAL A 40 22.35 -8.01 -13.55
CA VAL A 40 23.24 -7.58 -12.46
C VAL A 40 22.51 -7.54 -11.11
N GLN A 41 21.24 -7.13 -11.10
CA GLN A 41 20.47 -6.99 -9.85
C GLN A 41 19.88 -8.31 -9.35
N PHE A 42 19.36 -9.14 -10.26
CA PHE A 42 18.54 -10.31 -9.96
C PHE A 42 19.20 -11.61 -10.39
N GLN A 43 19.04 -12.67 -9.59
CA GLN A 43 19.62 -13.99 -9.86
C GLN A 43 18.98 -14.63 -11.10
N GLY A 44 19.58 -14.41 -12.26
CA GLY A 44 19.45 -15.30 -13.43
C GLY A 44 18.26 -15.08 -14.38
N THR A 45 17.68 -13.88 -14.50
CA THR A 45 16.52 -13.67 -15.37
C THR A 45 16.90 -13.13 -16.76
N ARG A 46 17.27 -14.00 -17.70
CA ARG A 46 17.13 -13.71 -19.15
C ARG A 46 15.72 -14.04 -19.68
N ASP A 47 14.85 -14.55 -18.82
CA ASP A 47 13.51 -14.98 -19.19
C ASP A 47 12.54 -13.78 -19.20
N PHE A 48 11.80 -13.62 -20.30
CA PHE A 48 10.75 -12.62 -20.48
C PHE A 48 9.35 -13.19 -20.25
N SER A 49 9.20 -14.48 -19.95
CA SER A 49 7.92 -15.19 -19.75
C SER A 49 7.03 -14.57 -18.65
N SER A 50 7.60 -13.74 -17.77
CA SER A 50 6.90 -12.83 -16.84
C SER A 50 5.63 -12.14 -17.33
N LEU A 51 5.56 -11.74 -18.60
CA LEU A 51 4.34 -11.11 -19.14
C LEU A 51 3.14 -12.05 -19.06
N ILE A 52 3.37 -13.35 -19.21
CA ILE A 52 2.34 -14.37 -19.07
C ILE A 52 1.83 -14.35 -17.63
N TYR A 53 2.70 -14.26 -16.63
CA TYR A 53 2.29 -14.20 -15.23
C TYR A 53 1.56 -12.88 -14.87
N LEU A 54 1.96 -11.75 -15.45
CA LEU A 54 1.19 -10.50 -15.36
C LEU A 54 -0.22 -10.69 -15.94
N PHE A 55 -0.32 -11.28 -17.13
CA PHE A 55 -1.59 -11.53 -17.78
C PHE A 55 -2.47 -12.46 -16.95
N ILE A 56 -1.90 -13.55 -16.41
CA ILE A 56 -2.59 -14.47 -15.49
C ILE A 56 -3.09 -13.71 -14.26
N LEU A 57 -2.25 -12.89 -13.61
CA LEU A 57 -2.67 -12.10 -12.44
C LEU A 57 -3.81 -11.15 -12.79
N PHE A 58 -3.73 -10.46 -13.93
CA PHE A 58 -4.79 -9.58 -14.40
C PHE A 58 -6.09 -10.34 -14.66
N VAL A 59 -6.01 -11.51 -15.29
CA VAL A 59 -7.16 -12.41 -15.52
C VAL A 59 -7.76 -12.87 -14.19
N ILE A 60 -6.95 -13.29 -13.22
CA ILE A 60 -7.42 -13.69 -11.88
C ILE A 60 -8.12 -12.53 -11.18
N ILE A 61 -7.57 -11.32 -11.22
CA ILE A 61 -8.20 -10.12 -10.65
C ILE A 61 -9.53 -9.82 -11.36
N LEU A 62 -9.57 -9.93 -12.69
CA LEU A 62 -10.76 -9.68 -13.49
C LEU A 62 -11.87 -10.71 -13.20
N ILE A 63 -11.52 -11.99 -13.15
CA ILE A 63 -12.42 -13.08 -12.78
C ILE A 63 -12.93 -12.86 -11.36
N SER A 64 -12.04 -12.62 -10.39
CA SER A 64 -12.39 -12.34 -8.99
C SER A 64 -13.33 -11.13 -8.88
N TYR A 65 -13.05 -10.06 -9.62
CA TYR A 65 -13.90 -8.88 -9.66
C TYR A 65 -15.30 -9.20 -10.21
N ASN A 66 -15.42 -10.08 -11.21
CA ASN A 66 -16.70 -10.45 -11.79
C ASN A 66 -17.48 -11.47 -10.94
N LEU A 67 -16.79 -12.43 -10.30
CA LEU A 67 -17.39 -13.45 -9.42
C LEU A 67 -17.88 -12.88 -8.09
N THR A 68 -17.22 -11.84 -7.58
CA THR A 68 -17.54 -11.29 -6.25
C THR A 68 -18.91 -10.64 -6.20
N SER A 69 -19.77 -11.15 -5.33
CA SER A 69 -21.08 -10.56 -5.04
C SER A 69 -20.96 -9.26 -4.25
N PHE A 70 -21.94 -8.36 -4.40
CA PHE A 70 -22.02 -7.12 -3.63
C PHE A 70 -22.48 -7.31 -2.17
N LYS A 71 -22.85 -8.54 -1.77
CA LYS A 71 -23.31 -8.84 -0.42
C LYS A 71 -22.12 -9.11 0.50
N LEU A 72 -21.86 -8.20 1.43
CA LEU A 72 -20.81 -8.36 2.44
C LEU A 72 -21.36 -9.06 3.70
N PRO A 73 -20.50 -9.79 4.43
CA PRO A 73 -20.87 -10.26 5.77
C PRO A 73 -21.15 -9.06 6.68
N ARG A 74 -22.17 -9.21 7.54
CA ARG A 74 -22.43 -8.24 8.60
C ARG A 74 -21.44 -8.51 9.72
N ILE A 75 -20.64 -7.50 10.05
CA ILE A 75 -19.70 -7.57 11.17
C ILE A 75 -20.15 -6.58 12.24
N THR A 76 -20.26 -7.07 13.46
CA THR A 76 -20.58 -6.31 14.67
C THR A 76 -19.34 -5.91 15.47
N LEU A 77 -18.14 -6.27 15.01
CA LEU A 77 -16.89 -5.99 15.71
C LEU A 77 -16.72 -4.48 15.96
N PRO A 78 -16.43 -4.08 17.22
CA PRO A 78 -16.11 -2.71 17.53
C PRO A 78 -14.86 -2.29 16.76
N THR A 79 -14.86 -1.05 16.31
CA THR A 79 -13.80 -0.50 15.45
C THR A 79 -13.26 0.75 16.12
N ILE A 80 -12.02 0.64 16.61
CA ILE A 80 -11.29 1.72 17.30
C ILE A 80 -11.29 3.00 16.47
N MET A 81 -11.22 2.89 15.13
CA MET A 81 -11.18 4.04 14.21
C MET A 81 -12.38 4.98 14.27
N PHE A 82 -13.54 4.54 14.76
CA PHE A 82 -14.72 5.42 14.89
C PHE A 82 -14.89 5.99 16.30
N ASN A 83 -14.02 5.63 17.25
CA ASN A 83 -14.02 6.21 18.58
C ASN A 83 -13.09 7.43 18.61
N SER A 84 -13.67 8.63 18.53
CA SER A 84 -12.91 9.89 18.46
C SER A 84 -12.02 10.13 19.68
N LYS A 85 -12.44 9.71 20.88
CA LYS A 85 -11.64 9.84 22.11
C LYS A 85 -10.39 8.95 22.03
N LEU A 86 -10.55 7.69 21.62
CA LEU A 86 -9.45 6.76 21.50
C LEU A 86 -8.47 7.16 20.38
N VAL A 87 -8.99 7.60 19.22
CA VAL A 87 -8.16 8.14 18.14
C VAL A 87 -7.36 9.36 18.61
N ALA A 88 -7.97 10.26 19.37
CA ALA A 88 -7.26 11.42 19.93
C ALA A 88 -6.17 11.02 20.93
N ALA A 89 -6.43 10.04 21.80
CA ALA A 89 -5.43 9.51 22.72
C ALA A 89 -4.24 8.87 21.97
N LEU A 90 -4.51 8.00 20.99
CA LEU A 90 -3.47 7.40 20.14
C LEU A 90 -2.69 8.45 19.34
N LEU A 91 -3.35 9.53 18.93
CA LEU A 91 -2.71 10.61 18.18
C LEU A 91 -1.77 11.43 19.05
N LEU A 92 -2.14 11.68 20.31
CA LEU A 92 -1.26 12.32 21.28
C LEU A 92 0.00 11.48 21.50
N VAL A 93 -0.17 10.17 21.73
CA VAL A 93 0.96 9.23 21.85
C VAL A 93 1.82 9.25 20.58
N PHE A 94 1.19 9.23 19.41
CA PHE A 94 1.90 9.27 18.13
C PHE A 94 2.71 10.56 17.95
N LEU A 95 2.16 11.72 18.34
CA LEU A 95 2.88 12.99 18.29
C LEU A 95 4.09 12.99 19.23
N VAL A 96 3.90 12.58 20.50
CA VAL A 96 4.97 12.54 21.50
C VAL A 96 6.13 11.66 21.04
N ILE A 97 5.82 10.44 20.58
CA ILE A 97 6.85 9.51 20.10
C ILE A 97 7.48 10.00 18.78
N SER A 98 6.73 10.70 17.92
CA SER A 98 7.29 11.29 16.69
C SER A 98 8.27 12.43 16.99
N ILE A 99 7.98 13.26 18.02
CA ILE A 99 8.91 14.30 18.49
C ILE A 99 10.18 13.64 19.05
N TYR A 100 10.02 12.62 19.90
CA TYR A 100 11.15 11.85 20.42
C TYR A 100 11.99 11.25 19.29
N PHE A 101 11.34 10.65 18.28
CA PHE A 101 12.04 10.09 17.12
C PHE A 101 12.84 11.14 16.35
N TYR A 102 12.25 12.32 16.15
CA TYR A 102 12.89 13.42 15.45
C TYR A 102 14.17 13.90 16.17
N ILE A 103 14.10 14.05 17.50
CA ILE A 103 15.23 14.50 18.33
C ILE A 103 16.36 13.47 18.35
N ASN A 104 16.04 12.18 18.52
CA ASN A 104 17.05 11.16 18.77
C ASN A 104 17.58 10.46 17.50
N PHE A 105 16.73 10.27 16.48
CA PHE A 105 17.09 9.48 15.30
C PHE A 105 17.09 10.32 14.01
N SER A 106 16.10 11.20 13.85
CA SER A 106 15.92 12.06 12.67
C SER A 106 15.88 11.28 11.34
N PHE A 107 16.22 11.93 10.22
CA PHE A 107 16.40 11.28 8.91
C PHE A 107 17.53 10.25 8.87
N LYS A 108 18.41 10.25 9.88
CA LYS A 108 19.58 9.38 9.94
C LYS A 108 19.29 7.99 10.50
N PHE A 109 18.07 7.71 10.95
CA PHE A 109 17.71 6.42 11.55
C PHE A 109 18.13 5.19 10.72
N ARG A 110 18.03 5.26 9.39
CA ARG A 110 18.45 4.14 8.53
C ARG A 110 19.95 4.09 8.25
N HIS A 111 20.67 5.19 8.46
CA HIS A 111 22.11 5.31 8.25
C HIS A 111 22.91 4.82 9.46
N THR A 112 22.31 4.80 10.65
CA THR A 112 22.95 4.31 11.88
C THR A 112 22.97 2.78 11.99
N GLY A 113 22.29 2.06 11.09
CA GLY A 113 22.29 0.58 11.05
C GLY A 113 21.50 -0.09 12.19
N GLU A 114 20.89 0.70 13.08
CA GLU A 114 20.08 0.16 14.17
C GLU A 114 18.78 -0.46 13.62
N GLY A 115 18.62 -1.76 13.85
CA GLY A 115 17.36 -2.42 13.55
C GLY A 115 16.24 -1.89 14.47
N LEU A 116 14.99 -1.97 14.00
CA LEU A 116 13.79 -1.62 14.78
C LEU A 116 13.74 -2.20 16.20
N THR A 117 14.40 -3.34 16.41
CA THR A 117 14.45 -4.07 17.69
C THR A 117 15.56 -3.57 18.61
N ALA A 118 16.63 -3.01 18.05
CA ALA A 118 17.70 -2.36 18.81
C ALA A 118 17.31 -0.93 19.21
N ALA A 119 16.47 -0.27 18.42
CA ALA A 119 16.06 1.12 18.63
C ALA A 119 15.04 1.33 19.75
N GLY A 120 14.52 0.26 20.37
CA GLY A 120 13.60 0.33 21.52
C GLY A 120 12.12 0.12 21.20
N ASN A 121 11.34 -0.08 22.28
CA ASN A 121 9.89 -0.36 22.20
C ASN A 121 9.08 0.84 21.65
N ASP A 122 9.55 2.05 21.89
CA ASP A 122 8.99 3.29 21.36
C ASP A 122 8.96 3.31 19.82
N ILE A 123 9.99 2.79 19.15
CA ILE A 123 10.03 2.70 17.68
C ILE A 123 9.07 1.65 17.14
N ILE A 124 8.87 0.56 17.88
CA ILE A 124 7.86 -0.45 17.56
C ILE A 124 6.46 0.17 17.66
N VAL A 125 6.17 0.88 18.75
CA VAL A 125 4.91 1.61 18.93
C VAL A 125 4.72 2.66 17.84
N LEU A 126 5.76 3.43 17.50
CA LEU A 126 5.73 4.40 16.41
C LEU A 126 5.35 3.75 15.07
N SER A 127 5.95 2.61 14.77
CA SER A 127 5.68 1.87 13.53
C SER A 127 4.23 1.38 13.46
N LEU A 128 3.69 0.86 14.58
CA LEU A 128 2.29 0.45 14.67
C LEU A 128 1.33 1.64 14.53
N LEU A 129 1.63 2.77 15.18
CA LEU A 129 0.82 3.99 15.09
C LEU A 129 0.83 4.57 13.67
N LYS A 130 1.97 4.56 12.97
CA LYS A 130 2.04 4.93 11.55
C LYS A 130 1.09 4.08 10.71
N ILE A 131 1.09 2.76 10.89
CA ILE A 131 0.21 1.86 10.14
C ILE A 131 -1.26 2.11 10.46
N PHE A 132 -1.57 2.30 11.75
CA PHE A 132 -2.91 2.64 12.19
C PHE A 132 -3.41 3.94 11.55
N PHE A 133 -2.63 5.02 11.58
CA PHE A 133 -3.02 6.30 11.00
C PHE A 133 -3.02 6.30 9.48
N LYS A 134 -2.16 5.51 8.83
CA LYS A 134 -2.24 5.24 7.39
C LYS A 134 -3.59 4.61 7.03
N ALA A 135 -4.00 3.57 7.75
CA ALA A 135 -5.30 2.94 7.56
C ALA A 135 -6.45 3.91 7.89
N TYR A 136 -6.35 4.69 8.97
CA TYR A 136 -7.35 5.70 9.35
C TYR A 136 -7.59 6.75 8.25
N LEU A 137 -6.53 7.20 7.57
CA LEU A 137 -6.65 8.13 6.44
C LEU A 137 -7.32 7.49 5.23
N PHE A 138 -7.02 6.22 4.94
CA PHE A 138 -7.72 5.48 3.89
C PHE A 138 -9.21 5.33 4.20
N ILE A 139 -9.55 4.96 5.45
CA ILE A 139 -10.93 4.86 5.92
C ILE A 139 -11.62 6.23 5.87
N SER A 140 -10.95 7.31 6.27
CA SER A 140 -11.44 8.68 6.15
C SER A 140 -11.74 9.07 4.70
N LEU A 141 -10.88 8.64 3.76
CA LEU A 141 -11.09 8.86 2.33
C LEU A 141 -12.35 8.14 1.84
N ILE A 142 -12.50 6.85 2.13
CA ILE A 142 -13.69 6.08 1.74
C ILE A 142 -14.96 6.65 2.40
N TYR A 143 -14.88 6.99 3.68
CA TYR A 143 -16.00 7.58 4.42
C TYR A 143 -16.42 8.92 3.81
N TYR A 144 -15.46 9.82 3.52
CA TYR A 144 -15.72 11.11 2.89
C TYR A 144 -16.38 10.95 1.52
N ILE A 145 -15.90 9.99 0.75
CA ILE A 145 -16.43 9.72 -0.57
C ILE A 145 -17.91 9.29 -0.48
N LYS A 146 -18.27 8.43 0.48
CA LYS A 146 -19.65 7.93 0.63
C LYS A 146 -20.60 8.95 1.26
N SER A 147 -20.14 9.67 2.28
CA SER A 147 -20.99 10.55 3.11
C SER A 147 -20.87 12.03 2.76
N LYS A 148 -19.81 12.45 2.06
CA LYS A 148 -19.37 13.85 1.93
C LYS A 148 -18.97 14.52 3.25
N ILE A 149 -18.85 13.76 4.33
CA ILE A 149 -18.48 14.22 5.67
C ILE A 149 -17.07 13.71 5.99
N ILE A 150 -16.26 14.56 6.62
CA ILE A 150 -14.92 14.20 7.06
C ILE A 150 -15.02 13.40 8.37
N LEU A 151 -14.27 12.30 8.49
CA LEU A 151 -14.26 11.47 9.68
C LEU A 151 -13.43 12.12 10.80
N GLY A 152 -14.11 12.75 11.77
CA GLY A 152 -13.43 13.46 12.86
C GLY A 152 -13.16 14.93 12.54
N LYS A 153 -12.36 15.59 13.39
CA LYS A 153 -12.11 17.04 13.31
C LYS A 153 -10.86 17.36 12.50
N TRP A 154 -10.83 18.53 11.87
CA TRP A 154 -9.75 18.95 10.95
C TRP A 154 -8.34 18.91 11.58
N TYR A 155 -8.21 19.31 12.85
CA TYR A 155 -6.93 19.34 13.55
C TYR A 155 -6.31 17.94 13.75
N VAL A 156 -7.13 16.88 13.78
CA VAL A 156 -6.65 15.48 13.87
C VAL A 156 -5.71 15.20 12.69
N TYR A 157 -6.11 15.62 11.50
CA TYR A 157 -5.33 15.40 10.28
C TYR A 157 -4.07 16.25 10.20
N ILE A 158 -4.08 17.46 10.77
CA ILE A 158 -2.88 18.29 10.86
C ILE A 158 -1.86 17.66 11.80
N VAL A 159 -2.31 17.17 12.95
CA VAL A 159 -1.41 16.48 13.89
C VAL A 159 -0.88 15.18 13.27
N ILE A 160 -1.70 14.42 12.52
CA ILE A 160 -1.21 13.25 11.76
C ILE A 160 -0.12 13.67 10.77
N ALA A 161 -0.33 14.75 10.00
CA ALA A 161 0.66 15.26 9.05
C ALA A 161 1.97 15.65 9.75
N ALA A 162 1.88 16.35 10.88
CA ALA A 162 3.04 16.75 11.69
C ALA A 162 3.79 15.52 12.25
N SER A 163 3.07 14.55 12.82
CA SER A 163 3.65 13.31 13.35
C SER A 163 4.38 12.52 12.26
N PHE A 164 3.78 12.34 11.08
CA PHE A 164 4.45 11.68 9.95
C PHE A 164 5.66 12.47 9.44
N TRP A 165 5.61 13.80 9.46
CA TRP A 165 6.73 14.64 9.07
C TRP A 165 7.91 14.48 10.02
N LEU A 166 7.66 14.59 11.33
CA LEU A 166 8.66 14.45 12.39
C LEU A 166 9.27 13.04 12.43
N SER A 167 8.45 12.01 12.16
CA SER A 167 8.89 10.62 12.16
C SER A 167 9.24 10.06 10.78
N LYS A 168 9.38 10.88 9.73
CA LYS A 168 9.48 10.41 8.33
C LYS A 168 10.65 9.42 8.15
N SER A 169 10.32 8.18 7.78
CA SER A 169 11.29 7.07 7.66
C SER A 169 11.09 6.21 6.40
N ALA A 170 10.07 6.51 5.60
CA ALA A 170 9.81 5.85 4.32
C ALA A 170 9.35 6.86 3.25
N SER A 171 9.61 6.55 1.97
CA SER A 171 9.09 7.34 0.84
C SER A 171 7.56 7.36 0.77
N SER A 172 6.92 6.29 1.27
CA SER A 172 5.46 6.18 1.36
C SER A 172 4.85 7.16 2.36
N ASP A 173 5.62 7.75 3.28
CA ASP A 173 5.12 8.75 4.23
C ASP A 173 4.69 10.06 3.52
N ILE A 174 5.30 10.39 2.37
CA ILE A 174 4.99 11.62 1.61
C ILE A 174 3.53 11.69 1.14
N PRO A 175 3.00 10.67 0.42
CA PRO A 175 1.57 10.60 0.12
C PRO A 175 0.67 10.72 1.34
N ILE A 176 1.08 10.15 2.47
CA ILE A 176 0.28 10.14 3.71
C ILE A 176 0.22 11.53 4.32
N ILE A 177 1.34 12.24 4.39
CA ILE A 177 1.41 13.65 4.81
C ILE A 177 0.53 14.51 3.91
N LEU A 178 0.64 14.34 2.59
CA LEU A 178 -0.16 15.09 1.64
C LEU A 178 -1.67 14.89 1.84
N VAL A 179 -2.12 13.63 1.93
CA VAL A 179 -3.53 13.31 2.15
C VAL A 179 -4.00 13.88 3.49
N SER A 180 -3.19 13.77 4.54
CA SER A 180 -3.48 14.34 5.85
C SER A 180 -3.67 15.86 5.78
N LEU A 181 -2.76 16.58 5.13
CA LEU A 181 -2.88 18.03 4.94
C LEU A 181 -4.14 18.39 4.16
N LEU A 182 -4.45 17.68 3.08
CA LEU A 182 -5.67 17.91 2.30
C LEU A 182 -6.95 17.77 3.13
N PHE A 183 -7.01 16.79 4.04
CA PHE A 183 -8.12 16.64 4.97
C PHE A 183 -8.11 17.72 6.06
N GLY A 184 -6.94 18.07 6.58
CA GLY A 184 -6.75 19.12 7.60
C GLY A 184 -7.19 20.50 7.13
N VAL A 185 -6.90 20.86 5.88
CA VAL A 185 -7.37 22.13 5.28
C VAL A 185 -8.77 22.03 4.65
N LYS A 186 -9.48 20.91 4.88
CA LYS A 186 -10.84 20.65 4.36
C LYS A 186 -10.94 20.72 2.83
N LYS A 187 -9.88 20.30 2.11
CA LYS A 187 -9.84 20.20 0.64
C LYS A 187 -9.66 18.77 0.10
N PRO A 188 -10.31 17.71 0.66
CA PRO A 188 -10.20 16.35 0.10
C PRO A 188 -10.77 16.22 -1.32
N ASN A 189 -11.60 17.17 -1.75
CA ASN A 189 -12.09 17.26 -3.14
C ASN A 189 -10.99 17.44 -4.18
N LEU A 190 -9.77 17.84 -3.81
CA LEU A 190 -8.64 17.90 -4.74
C LEU A 190 -8.21 16.53 -5.25
N LEU A 191 -8.66 15.43 -4.61
CA LEU A 191 -8.44 14.04 -5.06
C LEU A 191 -9.63 13.48 -5.86
N ILE A 192 -10.76 14.19 -5.89
CA ILE A 192 -12.03 13.68 -6.40
C ILE A 192 -12.55 14.60 -7.51
N GLN A 193 -12.96 14.01 -8.62
CA GLN A 193 -13.67 14.70 -9.68
C GLN A 193 -15.16 14.46 -9.54
N ASN A 194 -15.93 15.55 -9.38
CA ASN A 194 -17.38 15.48 -9.45
C ASN A 194 -17.80 15.32 -10.92
N THR A 195 -18.52 14.24 -11.25
CA THR A 195 -18.97 13.98 -12.62
C THR A 195 -20.19 14.79 -13.02
N SER A 196 -20.83 15.53 -12.10
CA SER A 196 -22.14 16.16 -12.33
C SER A 196 -22.13 17.66 -12.67
N LYS A 197 -20.97 18.34 -12.75
CA LYS A 197 -20.93 19.79 -13.05
C LYS A 197 -19.87 20.12 -14.09
N LEU A 198 -20.34 20.34 -15.30
CA LEU A 198 -19.59 20.61 -16.54
C LEU A 198 -19.54 22.12 -16.85
N ASN A 199 -19.32 22.98 -15.84
CA ASN A 199 -19.03 24.41 -16.10
C ASN A 199 -17.52 24.52 -16.37
N PHE A 200 -17.15 24.34 -17.64
CA PHE A 200 -15.95 23.61 -18.06
C PHE A 200 -14.68 24.44 -18.24
N LYS A 201 -14.71 25.75 -18.56
CA LYS A 201 -13.47 26.40 -19.05
C LYS A 201 -12.52 26.92 -17.95
N LEU A 202 -12.96 27.75 -17.02
CA LEU A 202 -12.05 28.38 -16.04
C LEU A 202 -11.70 27.50 -14.81
N LYS A 203 -12.56 26.56 -14.42
CA LYS A 203 -12.28 25.63 -13.32
C LYS A 203 -11.39 24.46 -13.71
N ILE A 204 -11.24 24.16 -15.00
CA ILE A 204 -10.39 23.06 -15.47
C ILE A 204 -8.92 23.45 -15.45
N PHE A 205 -8.54 24.63 -15.95
CA PHE A 205 -7.14 25.05 -15.97
C PHE A 205 -6.54 25.21 -14.57
N ASN A 206 -7.24 25.89 -13.64
CA ASN A 206 -6.74 26.02 -12.25
C ASN A 206 -6.67 24.68 -11.50
N ASN A 207 -7.56 23.73 -11.79
CA ASN A 207 -7.48 22.40 -11.19
C ASN A 207 -6.46 21.49 -11.89
N LEU A 208 -6.23 21.65 -13.20
CA LEU A 208 -5.28 20.84 -13.95
C LEU A 208 -3.85 21.20 -13.55
N PHE A 209 -3.51 22.49 -13.50
CA PHE A 209 -2.20 22.95 -13.06
C PHE A 209 -1.89 22.47 -11.63
N PHE A 210 -2.83 22.66 -10.70
CA PHE A 210 -2.69 22.17 -9.33
C PHE A 210 -2.53 20.64 -9.28
N ARG A 211 -3.27 19.89 -10.10
CA ARG A 211 -3.15 18.43 -10.18
C ARG A 211 -1.81 17.97 -10.76
N LEU A 212 -1.28 18.68 -11.76
CA LEU A 212 0.03 18.38 -12.34
C LEU A 212 1.14 18.65 -11.32
N ILE A 213 1.08 19.79 -10.61
CA ILE A 213 1.99 20.07 -9.49
C ILE A 213 1.88 18.97 -8.43
N LEU A 214 0.66 18.56 -8.07
CA LEU A 214 0.46 17.50 -7.08
C LEU A 214 1.10 16.17 -7.52
N ILE A 215 0.96 15.80 -8.80
CA ILE A 215 1.56 14.59 -9.36
C ILE A 215 3.09 14.71 -9.38
N LEU A 216 3.61 15.87 -9.77
CA LEU A 216 5.06 16.10 -9.80
C LEU A 216 5.65 16.06 -8.40
N LEU A 217 5.02 16.73 -7.42
CA LEU A 217 5.42 16.69 -6.01
C LEU A 217 5.32 15.28 -5.42
N LEU A 218 4.29 14.51 -5.78
CA LEU A 218 4.17 13.11 -5.36
C LEU A 218 5.29 12.26 -5.98
N GLY A 219 5.46 12.30 -7.30
CA GLY A 219 6.47 11.51 -7.99
C GLY A 219 7.88 11.86 -7.54
N PHE A 220 8.25 13.13 -7.66
CA PHE A 220 9.56 13.63 -7.23
C PHE A 220 9.76 13.40 -5.73
N GLY A 221 8.80 13.78 -4.89
CA GLY A 221 8.91 13.66 -3.43
C GLY A 221 9.07 12.22 -2.96
N ILE A 222 8.32 11.27 -3.53
CA ILE A 222 8.47 9.84 -3.21
C ILE A 222 9.85 9.34 -3.61
N ILE A 223 10.29 9.62 -4.84
CA ILE A 223 11.57 9.11 -5.34
C ILE A 223 12.72 9.76 -4.57
N PHE A 224 12.74 11.09 -4.47
CA PHE A 224 13.76 11.85 -3.75
C PHE A 224 13.88 11.37 -2.29
N MET A 225 12.75 11.24 -1.58
CA MET A 225 12.78 10.71 -0.21
C MET A 225 13.27 9.27 -0.15
N GLY A 226 12.96 8.45 -1.16
CA GLY A 226 13.46 7.08 -1.26
C GLY A 226 14.98 7.00 -1.45
N PHE A 227 15.61 8.03 -2.02
CA PHE A 227 17.06 8.18 -2.09
C PHE A 227 17.63 8.78 -0.80
N ALA A 228 17.08 9.89 -0.32
CA ALA A 228 17.55 10.55 0.91
C ALA A 228 17.57 9.59 2.10
N ASN A 229 16.58 8.71 2.19
CA ASN A 229 16.49 7.67 3.22
C ASN A 229 17.50 6.52 3.08
N LYS A 230 18.12 6.33 1.91
CA LYS A 230 19.12 5.28 1.65
C LYS A 230 20.56 5.78 1.65
N ILE A 231 20.80 6.99 1.15
CA ILE A 231 22.16 7.51 0.94
C ILE A 231 22.44 8.82 1.67
N GLY A 232 21.46 9.39 2.38
CA GLY A 232 21.57 10.70 3.01
C GLY A 232 20.96 11.80 2.15
N PHE A 233 20.51 12.87 2.80
CA PHE A 233 19.82 13.98 2.11
C PHE A 233 20.77 14.72 1.16
N GLU A 234 22.00 14.98 1.61
CA GLU A 234 23.03 15.71 0.87
C GLU A 234 23.44 14.96 -0.40
N LYS A 235 23.73 13.66 -0.30
CA LYS A 235 24.05 12.82 -1.46
C LYS A 235 22.86 12.66 -2.39
N ALA A 236 21.64 12.58 -1.85
CA ALA A 236 20.44 12.55 -2.70
C ALA A 236 20.29 13.86 -3.49
N GLN A 237 20.56 15.02 -2.87
CA GLN A 237 20.58 16.29 -3.57
C GLN A 237 21.63 16.30 -4.69
N GLU A 238 22.88 15.89 -4.40
CA GLU A 238 23.95 15.81 -5.39
C GLU A 238 23.59 14.92 -6.60
N ILE A 239 23.00 13.74 -6.34
CA ILE A 239 22.57 12.85 -7.41
C ILE A 239 21.40 13.43 -8.22
N PHE A 240 20.47 14.14 -7.60
CA PHE A 240 19.32 14.68 -8.34
C PHE A 240 19.65 15.91 -9.18
N PHE A 241 20.67 16.68 -8.79
CA PHE A 241 21.05 17.92 -9.47
C PHE A 241 22.33 17.81 -10.30
N SER A 242 22.92 16.62 -10.42
CA SER A 242 24.05 16.35 -11.33
C SER A 242 23.58 15.86 -12.70
N GLU A 243 24.30 16.24 -13.75
CA GLU A 243 23.99 15.87 -15.15
C GLU A 243 23.94 14.35 -15.36
N ALA A 244 24.88 13.61 -14.74
CA ALA A 244 24.93 12.15 -14.80
C ALA A 244 23.96 11.45 -13.82
N GLY A 245 23.25 12.22 -12.99
CA GLY A 245 22.49 11.70 -11.86
C GLY A 245 21.08 11.26 -12.20
N LEU A 246 20.39 11.96 -13.11
CA LEU A 246 19.01 11.64 -13.48
C LEU A 246 18.86 10.23 -14.10
N PRO A 247 19.74 9.75 -15.01
CA PRO A 247 19.73 8.37 -15.48
C PRO A 247 19.92 7.35 -14.35
N LYS A 248 20.79 7.65 -13.37
CA LYS A 248 21.00 6.78 -12.19
C LYS A 248 19.75 6.71 -11.32
N VAL A 249 19.06 7.84 -11.12
CA VAL A 249 17.78 7.91 -10.40
C VAL A 249 16.73 7.05 -11.09
N PHE A 250 16.60 7.19 -12.41
CA PHE A 250 15.65 6.42 -13.20
C PHE A 250 15.94 4.92 -13.17
N ASN A 251 17.21 4.52 -13.38
CA ASN A 251 17.63 3.13 -13.34
C ASN A 251 17.34 2.50 -11.96
N SER A 252 17.82 3.12 -10.87
CA SER A 252 17.65 2.57 -9.52
C SER A 252 16.18 2.54 -9.09
N THR A 253 15.39 3.54 -9.48
CA THR A 253 13.94 3.55 -9.17
C THR A 253 13.24 2.40 -9.89
N THR A 254 13.54 2.22 -11.18
CA THR A 254 12.90 1.18 -11.98
C THR A 254 13.32 -0.23 -11.54
N LEU A 255 14.58 -0.42 -11.15
CA LEU A 255 15.07 -1.66 -10.54
C LEU A 255 14.42 -1.97 -9.18
N ARG A 256 14.00 -0.96 -8.42
CA ARG A 256 13.20 -1.20 -7.20
C ARG A 256 11.78 -1.61 -7.54
N LEU A 257 11.15 -0.93 -8.51
CA LEU A 257 9.79 -1.25 -8.94
C LEU A 257 9.72 -2.66 -9.54
N SER A 258 10.77 -3.13 -10.22
CA SER A 258 10.82 -4.48 -10.80
C SER A 258 10.86 -5.61 -9.78
N THR A 259 11.06 -5.34 -8.49
CA THR A 259 11.13 -6.38 -7.45
C THR A 259 9.87 -7.27 -7.46
N HIS A 260 8.67 -6.69 -7.56
CA HIS A 260 7.41 -7.45 -7.60
C HIS A 260 7.29 -8.34 -8.84
N TYR A 261 7.78 -7.83 -9.97
CA TYR A 261 7.79 -8.53 -11.23
C TYR A 261 8.82 -9.68 -11.23
N ALA A 262 10.06 -9.39 -10.80
CA ALA A 262 11.19 -10.31 -10.81
C ALA A 262 11.06 -11.42 -9.77
N SER A 263 10.32 -11.16 -8.67
CA SER A 263 10.01 -12.15 -7.64
C SER A 263 9.31 -13.39 -8.19
N ASN A 264 8.52 -13.29 -9.27
CA ASN A 264 7.85 -14.46 -9.84
C ASN A 264 8.85 -15.49 -10.36
N PHE A 265 9.90 -15.04 -11.03
CA PHE A 265 10.94 -15.94 -11.55
C PHE A 265 11.81 -16.50 -10.45
N GLY A 266 12.29 -15.62 -9.55
CA GLY A 266 13.14 -16.05 -8.44
C GLY A 266 12.43 -17.10 -7.58
N ALA A 267 11.15 -16.88 -7.27
CA ALA A 267 10.35 -17.82 -6.50
C ALA A 267 10.03 -19.11 -7.27
N TYR A 268 9.68 -19.03 -8.56
CA TYR A 268 9.42 -20.21 -9.39
C TYR A 268 10.65 -21.11 -9.52
N LYS A 269 11.80 -20.53 -9.89
CA LYS A 269 13.05 -21.27 -10.02
C LYS A 269 13.44 -21.94 -8.69
N ALA A 270 13.36 -21.20 -7.60
CA ALA A 270 13.65 -21.75 -6.27
C ALA A 270 12.67 -22.87 -5.87
N TYR A 271 11.40 -22.81 -6.30
CA TYR A 271 10.43 -23.87 -6.09
C TYR A 271 10.76 -25.13 -6.89
N GLU A 272 11.11 -24.99 -8.18
CA GLU A 272 11.51 -26.12 -9.03
C GLU A 272 12.78 -26.81 -8.54
N GLU A 273 13.75 -26.03 -8.05
CA GLU A 273 15.00 -26.54 -7.50
C GLU A 273 14.85 -27.14 -6.09
N GLY A 274 13.64 -27.07 -5.49
CA GLY A 274 13.42 -27.55 -4.13
C GLY A 274 14.23 -26.78 -3.08
N SER A 275 14.46 -25.49 -3.30
CA SER A 275 15.30 -24.64 -2.43
C SER A 275 14.78 -24.63 -0.99
N TYR A 276 15.68 -24.80 -0.02
CA TYR A 276 15.36 -24.73 1.41
C TYR A 276 14.65 -23.42 1.79
N THR A 277 14.95 -22.33 1.07
CA THR A 277 14.32 -21.03 1.31
C THR A 277 12.80 -21.05 1.08
N ILE A 278 12.32 -21.92 0.19
CA ILE A 278 10.89 -22.12 -0.09
C ILE A 278 10.29 -23.01 1.01
N THR A 279 10.93 -24.12 1.32
CA THR A 279 10.42 -25.10 2.31
C THR A 279 10.34 -24.49 3.71
N ASP A 280 11.28 -23.62 4.06
CA ASP A 280 11.40 -23.01 5.39
C ASP A 280 10.60 -21.70 5.50
N ALA A 281 10.02 -21.21 4.41
CA ALA A 281 9.39 -19.88 4.38
C ALA A 281 8.20 -19.78 5.33
N LEU A 282 7.31 -20.77 5.31
CA LEU A 282 6.09 -20.79 6.13
C LEU A 282 6.40 -21.11 7.60
N SER A 283 7.21 -22.13 7.87
CA SER A 283 7.65 -22.47 9.24
C SER A 283 8.43 -21.32 9.86
N GLY A 284 9.34 -20.70 9.11
CA GLY A 284 10.07 -19.51 9.55
C GLY A 284 9.17 -18.31 9.84
N THR A 285 8.12 -18.08 9.03
CA THR A 285 7.11 -17.04 9.31
C THR A 285 6.36 -17.31 10.62
N TRP A 286 6.02 -18.59 10.87
CA TRP A 286 5.34 -19.03 12.09
C TRP A 286 6.25 -18.90 13.32
N ASN A 287 7.49 -19.38 13.24
CA ASN A 287 8.49 -19.26 14.29
C ASN A 287 8.73 -17.79 14.66
N ASN A 288 8.86 -16.91 13.66
CA ASN A 288 9.03 -15.48 13.88
C ASN A 288 7.83 -14.83 14.58
N MET A 289 6.61 -15.36 14.42
CA MET A 289 5.46 -14.90 15.22
C MET A 289 5.70 -15.20 16.71
N TYR A 290 6.16 -16.41 17.04
CA TYR A 290 6.51 -16.75 18.42
C TYR A 290 7.70 -15.95 18.94
N SER A 291 8.76 -15.79 18.15
CA SER A 291 9.93 -14.98 18.53
C SER A 291 9.53 -13.53 18.83
N ARG A 292 8.60 -12.95 18.05
CA ARG A 292 8.06 -11.61 18.32
C ARG A 292 7.19 -11.57 19.56
N ALA A 293 6.34 -12.57 19.78
CA ALA A 293 5.54 -12.65 21.00
C ALA A 293 6.45 -12.75 22.23
N ALA A 294 7.44 -13.64 22.21
CA ALA A 294 8.43 -13.78 23.25
C ALA A 294 9.15 -12.46 23.53
N TYR A 295 9.68 -11.78 22.50
CA TYR A 295 10.31 -10.47 22.65
C TYR A 295 9.37 -9.43 23.30
N LEU A 296 8.09 -9.39 22.90
CA LEU A 296 7.12 -8.44 23.46
C LEU A 296 6.81 -8.70 24.95
N PHE A 297 6.80 -9.97 25.38
CA PHE A 297 6.44 -10.33 26.75
C PHE A 297 7.64 -10.46 27.70
N SER A 298 8.80 -10.90 27.22
CA SER A 298 10.00 -11.11 28.04
C SER A 298 11.05 -10.02 27.88
N GLY A 299 10.98 -9.20 26.83
CA GLY A 299 12.01 -8.21 26.49
C GLY A 299 13.33 -8.82 25.99
N GLN A 300 13.43 -10.15 25.90
CA GLN A 300 14.65 -10.83 25.46
C GLN A 300 14.68 -11.00 23.95
N ALA A 301 15.79 -10.63 23.32
CA ALA A 301 16.01 -10.88 21.91
C ALA A 301 16.09 -12.39 21.65
N VAL A 302 15.20 -12.91 20.82
CA VAL A 302 15.23 -14.29 20.34
C VAL A 302 16.00 -14.32 19.02
N GLU A 303 16.94 -15.26 18.90
CA GLU A 303 17.62 -15.53 17.64
C GLU A 303 16.59 -15.87 16.56
N ARG A 304 16.75 -15.30 15.37
CA ARG A 304 15.80 -15.50 14.29
C ARG A 304 16.41 -16.43 13.26
N ASP A 305 15.58 -17.35 12.78
CA ASP A 305 15.90 -18.20 11.65
C ASP A 305 16.39 -17.38 10.45
N ARG A 306 17.33 -17.93 9.68
CA ARG A 306 17.83 -17.31 8.44
C ARG A 306 16.69 -16.92 7.50
N VAL A 307 15.68 -17.77 7.44
CA VAL A 307 14.41 -17.55 6.75
C VAL A 307 13.33 -17.33 7.81
N TRP A 308 13.06 -16.07 8.16
CA TRP A 308 12.08 -15.73 9.21
C TRP A 308 10.74 -15.22 8.67
N SER A 309 10.60 -15.12 7.35
CA SER A 309 9.40 -14.59 6.70
C SER A 309 9.45 -14.89 5.20
N ILE A 310 8.29 -14.83 4.53
CA ILE A 310 8.21 -14.98 3.09
C ILE A 310 8.99 -13.86 2.38
N ASN A 311 8.87 -12.62 2.87
CA ASN A 311 9.69 -11.51 2.36
C ASN A 311 11.20 -11.80 2.41
N ARG A 312 11.69 -12.51 3.44
CA ARG A 312 13.12 -12.85 3.59
C ARG A 312 13.52 -13.96 2.63
N ALA A 313 12.72 -15.02 2.56
CA ALA A 313 12.93 -16.09 1.58
C ALA A 313 13.03 -15.53 0.15
N ASN A 314 12.10 -14.64 -0.22
CA ASN A 314 12.09 -14.00 -1.51
C ASN A 314 13.32 -13.13 -1.76
N TYR A 315 13.78 -12.37 -0.77
CA TYR A 315 15.00 -11.60 -0.90
C TYR A 315 16.22 -12.47 -1.21
N LEU A 316 16.36 -13.61 -0.51
CA LEU A 316 17.50 -14.53 -0.67
C LEU A 316 17.56 -15.17 -2.06
N ASN A 317 16.39 -15.47 -2.66
CA ASN A 317 16.28 -16.06 -3.99
C ASN A 317 16.35 -15.04 -5.12
N LEU A 318 15.99 -13.79 -4.83
CA LEU A 318 15.79 -12.78 -5.87
C LEU A 318 17.07 -12.02 -6.19
N PHE A 319 17.84 -11.59 -5.18
CA PHE A 319 18.94 -10.65 -5.37
C PHE A 319 20.30 -11.35 -5.40
N ASN A 320 21.18 -10.94 -6.33
CA ASN A 320 22.56 -11.44 -6.40
C ASN A 320 23.36 -11.08 -5.14
N ASP A 321 23.11 -9.88 -4.60
CA ASP A 321 23.68 -9.41 -3.34
C ASP A 321 22.71 -9.70 -2.19
N ASN A 322 22.93 -10.82 -1.50
CA ASN A 322 22.12 -11.27 -0.38
C ASN A 322 22.78 -11.06 1.00
N TYR A 323 23.84 -10.25 1.09
CA TYR A 323 24.60 -10.02 2.34
C TYR A 323 23.82 -9.26 3.42
N GLY A 324 22.72 -8.58 3.07
CA GLY A 324 21.89 -7.90 4.06
C GLY A 324 21.18 -8.90 4.98
N GLU A 325 21.69 -9.13 6.19
CA GLU A 325 21.15 -10.12 7.15
C GLU A 325 19.67 -9.89 7.50
N LYS A 326 19.21 -8.64 7.49
CA LYS A 326 17.86 -8.26 7.94
C LYS A 326 16.92 -7.81 6.82
N THR A 327 17.33 -7.96 5.56
CA THR A 327 16.59 -7.42 4.42
C THR A 327 15.52 -8.42 3.94
N GLY A 328 14.34 -7.91 3.60
CA GLY A 328 13.26 -8.66 2.97
C GLY A 328 12.66 -7.89 1.80
N ALA A 329 12.07 -8.61 0.86
CA ALA A 329 11.40 -8.06 -0.31
C ALA A 329 10.10 -8.81 -0.58
N SER A 330 8.99 -8.10 -0.72
CA SER A 330 7.70 -8.76 -0.92
C SER A 330 7.63 -9.46 -2.26
N PRO A 331 7.29 -10.77 -2.30
CA PRO A 331 7.02 -11.46 -3.56
C PRO A 331 5.74 -10.93 -4.24
N GLY A 332 4.90 -10.17 -3.51
CA GLY A 332 3.56 -9.81 -3.98
C GLY A 332 2.62 -11.01 -4.04
N LEU A 333 1.40 -10.80 -4.52
CA LEU A 333 0.37 -11.84 -4.52
C LEU A 333 0.74 -13.10 -5.33
N PHE A 334 1.25 -12.93 -6.55
CA PHE A 334 1.39 -14.06 -7.47
C PHE A 334 2.58 -14.93 -7.11
N ALA A 335 3.77 -14.36 -6.93
CA ALA A 335 4.93 -15.14 -6.53
C ALA A 335 4.76 -15.81 -5.15
N SER A 336 3.84 -15.33 -4.31
CA SER A 336 3.50 -15.99 -3.04
C SER A 336 3.00 -17.44 -3.22
N ILE A 337 2.41 -17.78 -4.37
CA ILE A 337 1.91 -19.15 -4.65
C ILE A 337 3.04 -20.18 -4.49
N TYR A 338 4.24 -19.85 -4.93
CA TYR A 338 5.41 -20.73 -4.91
C TYR A 338 6.00 -20.95 -3.50
N TYR A 339 5.60 -20.15 -2.51
CA TYR A 339 6.04 -20.35 -1.11
C TYR A 339 5.17 -21.33 -0.35
N THR A 340 4.27 -22.02 -1.06
CA THR A 340 3.57 -23.17 -0.51
C THR A 340 4.26 -24.44 -1.00
N ASN A 341 4.44 -25.43 -0.13
CA ASN A 341 5.00 -26.74 -0.51
C ASN A 341 4.12 -27.51 -1.52
N ASN A 342 2.98 -26.94 -1.92
CA ASN A 342 2.08 -27.49 -2.91
C ASN A 342 1.44 -26.36 -3.72
N LEU A 343 1.85 -26.23 -4.98
CA LEU A 343 1.40 -25.18 -5.90
C LEU A 343 -0.14 -25.05 -5.98
N THR A 344 -0.86 -26.18 -6.00
CA THR A 344 -2.33 -26.21 -6.07
C THR A 344 -2.96 -25.57 -4.83
N ILE A 345 -2.43 -25.89 -3.65
CA ILE A 345 -2.88 -25.28 -2.39
C ILE A 345 -2.56 -23.77 -2.40
N GLY A 346 -1.36 -23.39 -2.85
CA GLY A 346 -0.99 -21.98 -3.01
C GLY A 346 -1.97 -21.21 -3.91
N LEU A 347 -2.31 -21.78 -5.07
CA LEU A 347 -3.26 -21.17 -6.01
C LEU A 347 -4.62 -20.96 -5.37
N ILE A 348 -5.13 -21.96 -4.63
CA ILE A 348 -6.42 -21.88 -3.95
C ILE A 348 -6.39 -20.79 -2.88
N LEU A 349 -5.38 -20.79 -1.99
CA LEU A 349 -5.28 -19.84 -0.87
C LEU A 349 -5.14 -18.40 -1.35
N ILE A 350 -4.27 -18.16 -2.33
CA ILE A 350 -4.07 -16.82 -2.90
C ILE A 350 -5.33 -16.36 -3.64
N SER A 351 -6.00 -17.25 -4.39
CA SER A 351 -7.27 -16.91 -5.07
C SER A 351 -8.37 -16.54 -4.07
N LEU A 352 -8.52 -17.31 -2.98
CA LEU A 352 -9.49 -17.00 -1.92
C LEU A 352 -9.19 -15.66 -1.24
N TYR A 353 -7.92 -15.38 -0.96
CA TYR A 353 -7.49 -14.09 -0.42
C TYR A 353 -7.84 -12.93 -1.36
N ILE A 354 -7.50 -13.04 -2.65
CA ILE A 354 -7.81 -12.03 -3.67
C ILE A 354 -9.31 -11.80 -3.76
N VAL A 355 -10.10 -12.87 -3.83
CA VAL A 355 -11.57 -12.79 -3.88
C VAL A 355 -12.11 -12.05 -2.65
N GLY A 356 -11.63 -12.36 -1.45
CA GLY A 356 -12.02 -11.70 -0.20
C GLY A 356 -11.72 -10.20 -0.20
N VAL A 357 -10.47 -9.83 -0.49
CA VAL A 357 -10.03 -8.43 -0.53
C VAL A 357 -10.76 -7.64 -1.63
N ILE A 358 -10.83 -8.18 -2.85
CA ILE A 358 -11.52 -7.54 -3.97
C ILE A 358 -13.00 -7.36 -3.66
N LYS A 359 -13.66 -8.31 -2.99
CA LYS A 359 -15.06 -8.17 -2.59
C LYS A 359 -15.28 -6.96 -1.68
N VAL A 360 -14.45 -6.80 -0.64
CA VAL A 360 -14.54 -5.67 0.30
C VAL A 360 -14.25 -4.35 -0.41
N LEU A 361 -13.19 -4.30 -1.20
CA LEU A 361 -12.81 -3.08 -1.94
C LEU A 361 -13.85 -2.71 -2.99
N LYS A 362 -14.41 -3.69 -3.69
CA LYS A 362 -15.43 -3.48 -4.74
C LYS A 362 -16.66 -2.81 -4.16
N VAL A 363 -17.13 -3.19 -2.98
CA VAL A 363 -18.29 -2.53 -2.35
C VAL A 363 -17.91 -1.18 -1.72
N SER A 364 -16.67 -1.06 -1.21
CA SER A 364 -16.17 0.18 -0.61
C SER A 364 -15.99 1.30 -1.63
N LEU A 365 -15.51 0.97 -2.82
CA LEU A 365 -15.18 1.92 -3.89
C LEU A 365 -16.26 2.05 -4.97
N GLN A 366 -17.39 1.36 -4.83
CA GLN A 366 -18.50 1.46 -5.76
C GLN A 366 -19.20 2.81 -5.61
N LEU A 367 -18.92 3.72 -6.54
CA LEU A 367 -19.43 5.08 -6.54
C LEU A 367 -20.05 5.38 -7.89
N ASN A 368 -21.34 5.70 -7.88
CA ASN A 368 -22.05 6.03 -9.12
C ASN A 368 -21.80 7.48 -9.57
N THR A 369 -21.43 8.39 -8.64
CA THR A 369 -21.42 9.85 -8.88
C THR A 369 -20.06 10.52 -8.65
N LEU A 370 -19.08 9.81 -8.11
CA LEU A 370 -17.77 10.36 -7.79
C LEU A 370 -16.69 9.47 -8.39
N LYS A 371 -15.74 10.10 -9.06
CA LYS A 371 -14.55 9.44 -9.58
C LYS A 371 -13.33 10.08 -8.95
N PHE A 372 -12.28 9.31 -8.73
CA PHE A 372 -10.99 9.93 -8.46
C PHE A 372 -10.48 10.65 -9.71
N ASN A 373 -9.66 11.66 -9.51
CA ASN A 373 -8.75 12.13 -10.56
C ASN A 373 -7.47 11.29 -10.55
N LEU A 374 -6.52 11.58 -11.45
CA LEU A 374 -5.27 10.81 -11.54
C LEU A 374 -4.49 10.76 -10.21
N ALA A 375 -4.33 11.89 -9.53
CA ALA A 375 -3.66 11.93 -8.21
C ALA A 375 -4.41 11.10 -7.16
N GLY A 376 -5.75 11.18 -7.15
CA GLY A 376 -6.60 10.35 -6.29
C GLY A 376 -6.47 8.86 -6.59
N TYR A 377 -6.36 8.47 -7.86
CA TYR A 377 -6.11 7.06 -8.23
C TYR A 377 -4.72 6.59 -7.81
N ILE A 378 -3.67 7.42 -7.97
CA ILE A 378 -2.32 7.10 -7.50
C ILE A 378 -2.32 6.92 -5.98
N ILE A 379 -2.90 7.87 -5.24
CA ILE A 379 -3.03 7.77 -3.78
C ILE A 379 -3.83 6.52 -3.38
N CYS A 380 -4.93 6.23 -4.07
CA CYS A 380 -5.72 5.02 -3.83
C CYS A 380 -4.88 3.76 -4.08
N ALA A 381 -4.15 3.69 -5.20
CA ALA A 381 -3.24 2.59 -5.50
C ALA A 381 -2.20 2.37 -4.39
N LEU A 382 -1.65 3.44 -3.81
CA LEU A 382 -0.70 3.36 -2.69
C LEU A 382 -1.33 2.86 -1.37
N TYR A 383 -2.61 3.16 -1.13
CA TYR A 383 -3.36 2.57 -0.01
C TYR A 383 -3.76 1.12 -0.27
N LEU A 384 -3.98 0.75 -1.53
CA LEU A 384 -4.29 -0.63 -1.89
C LEU A 384 -3.05 -1.51 -1.84
N MET A 385 -1.87 -1.01 -2.24
CA MET A 385 -0.62 -1.77 -2.36
C MET A 385 -0.35 -2.74 -1.20
N PRO A 386 -0.43 -2.37 0.09
CA PRO A 386 -0.16 -3.31 1.19
C PRO A 386 -1.15 -4.49 1.27
N LEU A 387 -2.35 -4.36 0.71
CA LEU A 387 -3.33 -5.46 0.61
C LEU A 387 -2.96 -6.47 -0.48
N PHE A 388 -2.04 -6.13 -1.38
CA PHE A 388 -1.55 -6.95 -2.49
C PHE A 388 -0.08 -7.38 -2.29
N GLU A 389 0.45 -7.19 -1.08
CA GLU A 389 1.68 -7.85 -0.62
C GLU A 389 1.43 -9.35 -0.34
N SER A 390 2.46 -10.08 0.08
CA SER A 390 2.34 -11.52 0.36
C SER A 390 1.26 -11.82 1.40
N PRO A 391 0.22 -12.60 1.07
CA PRO A 391 -0.82 -12.97 2.02
C PRO A 391 -0.29 -13.85 3.16
N PHE A 392 0.72 -14.67 2.90
CA PHE A 392 1.31 -15.59 3.87
C PHE A 392 2.08 -14.86 4.97
N ASP A 393 2.65 -13.69 4.68
CA ASP A 393 3.26 -12.84 5.72
C ASP A 393 2.25 -12.28 6.73
N ASN A 394 0.94 -12.33 6.43
CA ASN A 394 -0.12 -11.95 7.35
C ASN A 394 -0.47 -13.06 8.36
N ILE A 395 0.13 -14.26 8.25
CA ILE A 395 0.03 -15.29 9.29
C ILE A 395 0.61 -14.74 10.60
N ASN A 396 1.70 -13.97 10.52
CA ASN A 396 2.27 -13.29 11.66
C ASN A 396 1.44 -12.04 12.01
N ILE A 397 0.63 -12.15 13.07
CA ILE A 397 -0.26 -11.07 13.52
C ILE A 397 0.47 -9.81 14.02
N PHE A 398 1.75 -9.94 14.37
CA PHE A 398 2.62 -8.83 14.76
C PHE A 398 3.31 -8.17 13.56
N ASN A 399 3.02 -8.65 12.34
CA ASN A 399 3.52 -8.05 11.12
C ASN A 399 2.71 -6.79 10.77
N THR A 400 3.41 -5.80 10.23
CA THR A 400 2.85 -4.51 9.83
C THR A 400 1.76 -4.67 8.76
N SER A 401 1.91 -5.65 7.87
CA SER A 401 0.93 -5.93 6.81
C SER A 401 -0.37 -6.51 7.38
N PHE A 402 -0.31 -7.39 8.39
CA PHE A 402 -1.51 -7.89 9.08
C PHE A 402 -2.23 -6.77 9.82
N VAL A 403 -1.48 -5.94 10.57
CA VAL A 403 -2.04 -4.80 11.28
C VAL A 403 -2.77 -3.86 10.30
N TYR A 404 -2.16 -3.56 9.15
CA TYR A 404 -2.80 -2.76 8.11
C TYR A 404 -4.07 -3.42 7.54
N LEU A 405 -4.00 -4.72 7.24
CA LEU A 405 -5.13 -5.50 6.72
C LEU A 405 -6.30 -5.47 7.71
N TYR A 406 -6.07 -5.77 8.98
CA TYR A 406 -7.08 -5.76 10.03
C TYR A 406 -7.75 -4.38 10.16
N PHE A 407 -6.94 -3.33 10.31
CA PHE A 407 -7.41 -1.96 10.48
C PHE A 407 -8.02 -1.36 9.21
N THR A 408 -7.86 -2.00 8.05
CA THR A 408 -8.53 -1.60 6.81
C THR A 408 -9.83 -2.38 6.59
N ILE A 409 -9.80 -3.71 6.66
CA ILE A 409 -10.93 -4.55 6.27
C ILE A 409 -12.11 -4.41 7.25
N ILE A 410 -11.86 -4.44 8.56
CA ILE A 410 -12.95 -4.39 9.56
C ILE A 410 -13.72 -3.05 9.49
N PRO A 411 -13.06 -1.87 9.47
CA PRO A 411 -13.75 -0.60 9.29
C PRO A 411 -14.48 -0.45 7.95
N LEU A 412 -13.92 -0.96 6.85
CA LEU A 412 -14.59 -0.95 5.55
C LEU A 412 -15.87 -1.78 5.57
N LEU A 413 -15.83 -2.98 6.17
CA LEU A 413 -17.02 -3.82 6.34
C LEU A 413 -18.10 -3.10 7.16
N LYS A 414 -17.73 -2.38 8.23
CA LYS A 414 -18.66 -1.56 9.01
C LYS A 414 -19.27 -0.43 8.17
N ILE A 415 -18.46 0.37 7.48
CA ILE A 415 -18.94 1.46 6.60
C ILE A 415 -19.93 0.94 5.55
N ASN A 416 -19.64 -0.20 4.95
CA ASN A 416 -20.49 -0.75 3.88
C ASN A 416 -21.80 -1.34 4.37
N ASN A 417 -21.85 -1.79 5.63
CA ASN A 417 -23.06 -2.31 6.26
C ASN A 417 -23.94 -1.22 6.87
N ASP A 418 -23.39 -0.02 7.11
CA ASP A 418 -24.15 1.11 7.63
C ASP A 418 -25.16 1.63 6.61
N LYS A 419 -26.46 1.44 6.91
CA LYS A 419 -27.56 1.86 6.05
C LYS A 419 -27.67 3.39 5.96
N SER A 420 -27.22 4.14 6.97
CA SER A 420 -27.25 5.60 6.97
C SER A 420 -26.26 6.22 5.98
N LEU A 421 -25.17 5.49 5.68
CA LEU A 421 -24.15 5.87 4.70
C LEU A 421 -24.49 5.39 3.29
N LYS A 422 -25.62 4.72 3.08
CA LYS A 422 -26.05 4.32 1.73
C LYS A 422 -26.27 5.57 0.90
N ILE A 423 -25.48 5.66 -0.17
CA ILE A 423 -25.54 6.68 -1.21
C ILE A 423 -27.01 6.91 -1.56
N THR A 424 -27.58 8.03 -1.11
CA THR A 424 -28.86 8.52 -1.62
C THR A 424 -28.68 8.65 -3.12
N SER A 425 -29.29 7.75 -3.89
CA SER A 425 -29.38 7.93 -5.32
C SER A 425 -30.07 9.28 -5.53
N VAL A 426 -29.39 10.18 -6.24
CA VAL A 426 -29.88 11.55 -6.50
C VAL A 426 -31.26 11.55 -7.16
N ARG A 427 -31.70 10.39 -7.68
CA ARG A 427 -33.04 10.16 -8.24
C ARG A 427 -34.18 10.52 -7.27
N ASN A 428 -34.02 10.31 -5.95
CA ASN A 428 -35.08 10.61 -4.99
C ASN A 428 -35.20 12.11 -4.64
N ARG A 429 -34.16 12.93 -4.89
CA ARG A 429 -34.26 14.40 -4.71
C ARG A 429 -34.92 15.11 -5.89
N ALA A 430 -34.91 14.50 -7.08
CA ALA A 430 -35.62 15.05 -8.24
C ALA A 430 -37.13 14.77 -8.16
N GLN A 431 -37.53 13.58 -7.69
CA GLN A 431 -38.96 13.26 -7.51
C GLN A 431 -39.61 14.01 -6.34
N GLY A 432 -38.87 14.30 -5.26
CA GLY A 432 -39.38 15.11 -4.14
C GLY A 432 -39.60 16.60 -4.44
N LYS A 433 -39.11 17.11 -5.59
CA LYS A 433 -39.36 18.48 -6.05
C LYS A 433 -40.45 18.59 -7.13
N LEU A 434 -40.91 17.48 -7.69
CA LEU A 434 -41.96 17.44 -8.72
C LEU A 434 -43.38 17.21 -8.15
N HIS A 435 -43.53 17.14 -6.83
CA HIS A 435 -44.84 17.15 -6.14
C HIS A 435 -45.07 18.42 -5.32
N LYS A 436 -44.33 19.48 -5.63
CA LYS A 436 -44.59 20.84 -5.15
C LYS A 436 -44.49 21.81 -6.32
N ILE A 437 -45.38 21.67 -7.29
CA ILE A 437 -45.85 22.75 -8.16
C ILE A 437 -47.36 22.59 -8.21
#